data_AF-A0A7C6ANF0-F1
#
_entry.id   AF-A0A7C6ANF0-F1
#
_cell.length_a   1.000
_cell.length_b   1.000
_cell.length_c   1.000
_cell.angle_alpha   90.00
_cell.angle_beta   90.00
_cell.angle_gamma   90.00
#
_symmetry.space_group_name_H-M   'P 1'
#
loop_
_entity.id
_entity.type
_entity.pdbx_description
1 polymer ?
#
loop_
_entity_poly.entity_id
_entity_poly.type
_entity_poly.pdbx_seq_one_letter_code
_entity_poly.pdbx_strand_id
1 'polypeptide(L)'
;YKIKEYYYIANPNIYDVYITNSTADTLAKDSIVKKVQLLKILDMPKFTKIFPYSPYFSWSLDYFGTLIIPRKGDVVTLDAKSIYFYKDIIEKYEHNTLNIENDTNFIINGISCKQYKFKYNYYFVLDDNRDLSKDSRFWGFLPETHIIGKATFILFNLDTESSKFLKRID
;
A
#
# COMPACT_ATOMS: atom_id res chain seq x y z
N TYR A 1 -30.16 -8.33 -11.52
CA TYR A 1 -28.87 -7.62 -11.69
C TYR A 1 -27.73 -8.62 -11.51
N LYS A 2 -26.59 -8.45 -12.22
CA LYS A 2 -25.40 -9.34 -12.08
C LYS A 2 -24.30 -8.59 -11.34
N ILE A 3 -24.28 -8.72 -10.02
CA ILE A 3 -23.26 -8.13 -9.15
C ILE A 3 -22.10 -9.14 -9.08
N LYS A 4 -20.91 -8.72 -9.50
CA LYS A 4 -19.71 -9.58 -9.50
C LYS A 4 -18.84 -9.39 -8.26
N GLU A 5 -18.89 -8.22 -7.65
CA GLU A 5 -18.09 -7.85 -6.49
C GLU A 5 -18.99 -7.29 -5.41
N TYR A 6 -18.90 -7.87 -4.22
CA TYR A 6 -19.62 -7.45 -3.03
C TYR A 6 -18.80 -7.76 -1.79
N TYR A 7 -18.92 -6.93 -0.76
CA TYR A 7 -18.19 -7.05 0.49
C TYR A 7 -19.19 -7.22 1.63
N TYR A 8 -19.09 -8.32 2.37
CA TYR A 8 -19.92 -8.51 3.56
C TYR A 8 -19.45 -7.58 4.68
N ILE A 9 -20.36 -6.79 5.23
CA ILE A 9 -20.07 -5.75 6.23
C ILE A 9 -20.42 -6.23 7.63
N ALA A 10 -21.64 -6.70 7.84
CA ALA A 10 -22.12 -7.04 9.18
C ALA A 10 -23.38 -7.90 9.16
N ASN A 11 -23.66 -8.52 10.32
CA ASN A 11 -24.93 -9.20 10.56
C ASN A 11 -26.05 -8.23 10.95
N PRO A 12 -27.31 -8.53 10.55
CA PRO A 12 -27.71 -9.63 9.66
C PRO A 12 -27.68 -9.20 8.18
N ASN A 13 -26.67 -9.69 7.43
CA ASN A 13 -26.56 -9.62 5.95
C ASN A 13 -26.51 -8.21 5.32
N ILE A 14 -25.64 -7.36 5.83
CA ILE A 14 -25.31 -6.06 5.22
C ILE A 14 -24.13 -6.25 4.27
N TYR A 15 -24.25 -5.76 3.03
CA TYR A 15 -23.21 -5.85 2.00
C TYR A 15 -22.95 -4.48 1.36
N ASP A 16 -21.68 -4.20 1.05
CA ASP A 16 -21.27 -3.10 0.19
C ASP A 16 -21.07 -3.60 -1.24
N VAL A 17 -21.56 -2.82 -2.21
CA VAL A 17 -21.50 -3.16 -3.63
C VAL A 17 -21.17 -1.91 -4.45
N TYR A 18 -20.33 -2.06 -5.47
CA TYR A 18 -20.01 -1.00 -6.43
C TYR A 18 -20.87 -1.16 -7.69
N ILE A 19 -21.95 -0.37 -7.79
CA ILE A 19 -22.94 -0.47 -8.87
C ILE A 19 -23.40 0.93 -9.33
N THR A 20 -24.00 1.01 -10.51
CA THR A 20 -24.58 2.26 -11.01
C THR A 20 -25.89 2.62 -10.31
N ASN A 21 -26.27 3.91 -10.32
CA ASN A 21 -27.53 4.39 -9.74
C ASN A 21 -28.75 3.62 -10.30
N SER A 22 -28.82 3.41 -11.62
CA SER A 22 -29.91 2.64 -12.24
C SER A 22 -29.96 1.18 -11.74
N THR A 23 -28.82 0.56 -11.49
CA THR A 23 -28.76 -0.79 -10.92
C THR A 23 -29.21 -0.79 -9.46
N ALA A 24 -28.82 0.22 -8.68
CA ALA A 24 -29.24 0.41 -7.30
C ALA A 24 -30.76 0.63 -7.20
N ASP A 25 -31.36 1.41 -8.10
CA ASP A 25 -32.81 1.63 -8.16
C ASP A 25 -33.58 0.35 -8.49
N THR A 26 -32.99 -0.51 -9.33
CA THR A 26 -33.57 -1.83 -9.66
C THR A 26 -33.46 -2.78 -8.47
N LEU A 27 -32.30 -2.78 -7.80
CA LEU A 27 -32.01 -3.58 -6.60
C LEU A 27 -32.96 -3.23 -5.45
N ALA A 28 -33.26 -1.94 -5.26
CA ALA A 28 -34.14 -1.45 -4.21
C ALA A 28 -35.61 -1.92 -4.34
N LYS A 29 -36.01 -2.40 -5.52
CA LYS A 29 -37.36 -2.91 -5.78
C LYS A 29 -37.49 -4.42 -5.57
N ASP A 30 -36.38 -5.13 -5.35
CA ASP A 30 -36.39 -6.57 -5.14
C ASP A 30 -36.90 -6.91 -3.73
N SER A 31 -37.86 -7.84 -3.64
CA SER A 31 -38.51 -8.28 -2.40
C SER A 31 -37.54 -8.78 -1.31
N ILE A 32 -36.36 -9.30 -1.70
CA ILE A 32 -35.36 -9.78 -0.73
C ILE A 32 -34.51 -8.64 -0.14
N VAL A 33 -34.51 -7.46 -0.76
CA VAL A 33 -33.67 -6.33 -0.39
C VAL A 33 -34.45 -5.41 0.55
N LYS A 34 -34.07 -5.39 1.82
CA LYS A 34 -34.72 -4.55 2.83
C LYS A 34 -34.44 -3.06 2.66
N LYS A 35 -33.22 -2.71 2.24
CA LYS A 35 -32.77 -1.33 2.08
C LYS A 35 -31.58 -1.25 1.15
N VAL A 36 -31.60 -0.27 0.25
CA VAL A 36 -30.42 0.19 -0.49
C VAL A 36 -30.11 1.60 -0.01
N GLN A 37 -28.87 1.85 0.36
CA GLN A 37 -28.41 3.16 0.79
C GLN A 37 -27.12 3.50 0.06
N LEU A 38 -27.08 4.64 -0.62
CA LEU A 38 -25.84 5.17 -1.15
C LEU A 38 -24.93 5.53 0.02
N LEU A 39 -23.79 4.85 0.10
CA LEU A 39 -22.73 5.24 1.01
C LEU A 39 -22.11 6.53 0.47
N LYS A 40 -22.49 7.65 1.08
CA LYS A 40 -21.65 8.84 1.01
C LYS A 40 -20.44 8.52 1.86
N ILE A 41 -19.28 8.40 1.22
CA ILE A 41 -18.02 8.44 1.94
C ILE A 41 -18.06 9.77 2.69
N LEU A 42 -18.29 9.70 4.00
CA LEU A 42 -18.03 10.87 4.85
C LEU A 42 -16.58 11.22 4.56
N ASP A 43 -16.32 12.50 4.27
CA ASP A 43 -14.98 13.06 4.12
C ASP A 43 -14.30 13.10 5.49
N MET A 44 -14.29 11.95 6.16
CA MET A 44 -13.45 11.69 7.28
C MET A 44 -12.07 11.46 6.68
N PRO A 45 -11.03 12.13 7.17
CA PRO A 45 -9.68 11.72 6.83
C PRO A 45 -9.59 10.25 7.21
N LYS A 46 -9.59 9.37 6.20
CA LYS A 46 -9.12 8.01 6.40
C LYS A 46 -7.68 8.21 6.85
N PHE A 47 -7.45 8.18 8.16
CA PHE A 47 -6.12 8.07 8.74
C PHE A 47 -5.63 6.65 8.46
N THR A 48 -5.68 6.22 7.19
CA THR A 48 -4.87 5.13 6.72
C THR A 48 -3.46 5.63 6.92
N LYS A 49 -2.81 5.11 7.96
CA LYS A 49 -1.41 5.40 8.20
C LYS A 49 -0.65 4.86 6.99
N ILE A 50 -0.31 5.75 6.07
CA ILE A 50 0.48 5.45 4.87
C ILE A 50 1.90 5.96 5.08
N PHE A 51 2.85 5.35 4.37
CA PHE A 51 4.21 5.83 4.30
C PHE A 51 4.22 7.30 3.82
N PRO A 52 4.98 8.21 4.45
CA PRO A 52 6.09 7.98 5.40
C PRO A 52 5.72 8.01 6.90
N TYR A 53 4.44 7.88 7.27
CA TYR A 53 3.99 7.90 8.67
C TYR A 53 4.44 9.14 9.46
N SER A 54 4.04 10.32 8.97
CA SER A 54 4.57 11.59 9.44
C SER A 54 3.47 12.64 9.61
N PRO A 55 3.58 13.54 10.61
CA PRO A 55 2.66 14.67 10.74
C PRO A 55 2.88 15.75 9.65
N TYR A 56 4.00 15.72 8.92
CA TYR A 56 4.33 16.74 7.93
C TYR A 56 3.68 16.52 6.56
N PHE A 57 3.05 15.37 6.34
CA PHE A 57 2.46 15.00 5.05
C PHE A 57 0.99 14.63 5.21
N SER A 58 0.11 15.38 4.55
CA SER A 58 -1.33 15.10 4.46
C SER A 58 -1.66 14.27 3.20
N TRP A 59 -0.89 13.22 2.96
CA TRP A 59 -1.08 12.34 1.80
C TRP A 59 -2.20 11.34 2.05
N SER A 60 -2.78 10.83 0.96
CA SER A 60 -3.72 9.71 0.98
C SER A 60 -3.34 8.66 -0.06
N LEU A 61 -4.05 7.53 -0.08
CA LEU A 61 -3.84 6.49 -1.08
C LEU A 61 -4.11 6.97 -2.51
N ASP A 62 -5.05 7.90 -2.66
CA ASP A 62 -5.45 8.50 -3.94
C ASP A 62 -4.58 9.73 -4.28
N TYR A 63 -4.10 10.43 -3.25
CA TYR A 63 -3.30 11.65 -3.36
C TYR A 63 -1.95 11.47 -2.66
N PHE A 64 -1.06 10.72 -3.32
CA PHE A 64 0.31 10.50 -2.87
C PHE A 64 1.22 11.60 -3.43
N GLY A 65 1.98 12.27 -2.57
CA GLY A 65 2.84 13.39 -3.00
C GLY A 65 4.14 12.94 -3.63
N THR A 66 4.98 13.94 -3.95
CA THR A 66 6.29 13.71 -4.57
C THR A 66 7.22 12.93 -3.65
N LEU A 67 7.80 11.85 -4.19
CA LEU A 67 8.75 11.00 -3.50
C LEU A 67 10.08 10.94 -4.26
N ILE A 68 11.18 11.14 -3.54
CA ILE A 68 12.53 10.92 -4.09
C ILE A 68 12.95 9.50 -3.70
N ILE A 69 13.14 8.66 -4.71
CA ILE A 69 13.59 7.27 -4.51
C ILE A 69 15.12 7.25 -4.58
N PRO A 70 15.82 6.90 -3.49
CA PRO A 70 17.28 6.97 -3.47
C PRO A 70 17.93 5.84 -4.27
N ARG A 71 19.02 6.16 -4.96
CA ARG A 71 19.92 5.20 -5.60
C ARG A 71 21.18 5.01 -4.78
N LYS A 72 21.87 3.91 -5.05
CA LYS A 72 23.15 3.62 -4.41
C LYS A 72 24.13 4.77 -4.62
N GLY A 73 24.68 5.27 -3.52
CA GLY A 73 25.67 6.35 -3.52
C GLY A 73 25.07 7.76 -3.52
N ASP A 74 23.76 7.91 -3.70
CA ASP A 74 23.08 9.20 -3.56
C ASP A 74 23.27 9.72 -2.13
N VAL A 75 23.29 11.05 -1.99
CA VAL A 75 23.38 11.74 -0.72
C VAL A 75 22.17 12.62 -0.54
N VAL A 76 21.50 12.50 0.61
CA VAL A 76 20.36 13.35 0.97
C VAL A 76 20.64 14.10 2.26
N THR A 77 20.08 15.31 2.37
CA THR A 77 20.06 16.06 3.63
C THR A 77 18.99 15.48 4.56
N LEU A 78 19.36 15.23 5.81
CA LEU A 78 18.46 14.82 6.87
C LEU A 78 17.87 16.06 7.56
N ASP A 79 16.54 16.10 7.64
CA ASP A 79 15.77 17.09 8.35
C ASP A 79 14.50 16.45 8.94
N ALA A 80 13.69 17.26 9.65
CA ALA A 80 12.45 16.85 10.28
C ALA A 80 11.48 16.10 9.35
N LYS A 81 11.48 16.38 8.05
CA LYS A 81 10.59 15.74 7.07
C LYS A 81 11.28 14.54 6.43
N SER A 82 12.52 14.71 5.97
CA SER A 82 13.21 13.70 5.19
C SER A 82 13.52 12.44 6.01
N ILE A 83 13.72 12.58 7.32
CA ILE A 83 13.98 11.43 8.21
C ILE A 83 12.85 10.41 8.19
N TYR A 84 11.60 10.83 8.02
CA TYR A 84 10.44 9.92 7.97
C TYR A 84 10.47 8.99 6.76
N PHE A 85 11.07 9.43 5.64
CA PHE A 85 11.22 8.58 4.47
C PHE A 85 12.36 7.57 4.64
N TYR A 86 13.43 7.94 5.34
CA TYR A 86 14.70 7.23 5.28
C TYR A 86 15.08 6.49 6.57
N LYS A 87 14.37 6.67 7.69
CA LYS A 87 14.70 5.97 8.95
C LYS A 87 14.77 4.44 8.80
N ASP A 88 13.80 3.83 8.12
CA ASP A 88 13.75 2.38 7.91
C ASP A 88 14.87 1.93 6.97
N ILE A 89 15.25 2.79 6.01
CA ILE A 89 16.45 2.55 5.20
C ILE A 89 17.69 2.50 6.09
N ILE A 90 17.89 3.52 6.91
CA ILE A 90 19.09 3.69 7.74
C ILE A 90 19.22 2.54 8.75
N GLU A 91 18.13 2.24 9.48
CA GLU A 91 18.13 1.30 10.60
C GLU A 91 17.93 -0.15 10.16
N LYS A 92 16.84 -0.41 9.43
CA LYS A 92 16.43 -1.77 9.10
C LYS A 92 17.20 -2.33 7.90
N TYR A 93 17.32 -1.56 6.82
CA TYR A 93 17.89 -2.09 5.57
C TYR A 93 19.41 -1.92 5.46
N GLU A 94 19.97 -0.86 6.04
CA GLU A 94 21.41 -0.58 6.01
C GLU A 94 22.14 -0.84 7.34
N HIS A 95 21.40 -1.34 8.34
CA HIS A 95 21.89 -1.82 9.63
C HIS A 95 22.74 -0.81 10.40
N ASN A 96 22.36 0.48 10.38
CA ASN A 96 22.99 1.50 11.20
C ASN A 96 22.17 1.77 12.45
N THR A 97 22.79 2.25 13.52
CA THR A 97 22.02 2.85 14.62
C THR A 97 21.63 4.27 14.24
N LEU A 98 20.40 4.67 14.57
CA LEU A 98 19.90 6.03 14.38
C LEU A 98 19.30 6.53 15.69
N ASN A 99 19.81 7.65 16.19
CA ASN A 99 19.20 8.39 17.29
C ASN A 99 18.74 9.76 16.78
N ILE A 100 17.46 10.04 16.93
CA ILE A 100 16.83 11.30 16.53
C ILE A 100 16.67 12.13 17.81
N GLU A 101 17.58 13.08 18.04
CA GLU A 101 17.52 13.91 19.25
C GLU A 101 16.49 15.04 19.11
N ASN A 102 16.41 15.61 17.91
CA ASN A 102 15.42 16.62 17.52
C ASN A 102 15.35 16.73 15.99
N ASP A 103 14.51 17.65 15.51
CA ASP A 103 14.25 17.95 14.09
C ASP A 103 15.48 18.30 13.24
N THR A 104 16.64 18.58 13.86
CA THR A 104 17.87 19.00 13.19
C THR A 104 19.12 18.21 13.57
N ASN A 105 19.06 17.41 14.64
CA ASN A 105 20.20 16.65 15.16
C ASN A 105 19.92 15.16 15.08
N PHE A 106 20.62 14.50 14.17
CA PHE A 106 20.56 13.05 13.97
C PHE A 106 21.94 12.46 14.24
N ILE A 107 21.98 11.37 15.00
CA ILE A 107 23.21 10.64 15.30
C ILE A 107 23.11 9.27 14.62
N ILE A 108 24.03 8.99 13.69
CA ILE A 108 24.10 7.72 12.98
C ILE A 108 25.40 7.02 13.36
N ASN A 109 25.32 5.81 13.91
CA ASN A 109 26.49 5.06 14.40
C ASN A 109 27.36 5.87 15.39
N GLY A 110 26.73 6.69 16.24
CA GLY A 110 27.41 7.52 17.23
C GLY A 110 27.98 8.85 16.71
N ILE A 111 27.83 9.14 15.41
CA ILE A 111 28.34 10.37 14.78
C ILE A 111 27.17 11.29 14.42
N SER A 112 27.28 12.58 14.75
CA SER A 112 26.30 13.59 14.33
C SER A 112 26.36 13.77 12.81
N CYS A 113 25.22 13.55 12.15
CA CYS A 113 25.10 13.53 10.69
C CYS A 113 23.95 14.42 10.24
N LYS A 114 24.23 15.33 9.28
CA LYS A 114 23.22 16.11 8.56
C LYS A 114 22.88 15.55 7.18
N GLN A 115 23.66 14.57 6.74
CA GLN A 115 23.51 13.95 5.44
C GLN A 115 23.62 12.44 5.59
N TYR A 116 22.97 11.73 4.68
CA TYR A 116 23.06 10.29 4.59
C TYR A 116 23.38 9.85 3.17
N LYS A 117 24.32 8.91 3.05
CA LYS A 117 24.71 8.30 1.78
C LYS A 117 24.20 6.87 1.71
N PHE A 118 23.37 6.57 0.72
CA PHE A 118 22.74 5.27 0.57
C PHE A 118 23.72 4.19 0.09
N LYS A 119 23.69 3.00 0.69
CA LYS A 119 24.53 1.85 0.34
C LYS A 119 23.94 0.99 -0.78
N TYR A 120 22.63 1.06 -1.01
CA TYR A 120 21.91 0.22 -1.97
C TYR A 120 21.00 1.05 -2.88
N ASN A 121 20.54 0.44 -3.97
CA ASN A 121 19.41 0.96 -4.74
C ASN A 121 18.09 0.62 -4.03
N TYR A 122 17.14 1.55 -4.09
CA TYR A 122 15.79 1.38 -3.55
C TYR A 122 14.75 1.55 -4.63
N TYR A 123 13.59 0.93 -4.39
CA TYR A 123 12.45 0.93 -5.29
C TYR A 123 11.19 1.30 -4.52
N PHE A 124 10.25 1.91 -5.23
CA PHE A 124 8.90 2.13 -4.74
C PHE A 124 7.96 1.39 -5.71
N VAL A 125 7.30 0.36 -5.22
CA VAL A 125 6.50 -0.56 -6.04
C VAL A 125 5.03 -0.36 -5.73
N LEU A 126 4.21 -0.42 -6.78
CA LEU A 126 2.77 -0.35 -6.70
C LEU A 126 2.19 -1.67 -7.18
N ASP A 127 1.10 -2.08 -6.55
CA ASP A 127 0.29 -3.19 -7.01
C ASP A 127 -0.73 -2.68 -8.04
N ASP A 128 -1.08 -3.51 -9.01
CA ASP A 128 -2.12 -3.23 -9.98
C ASP A 128 -3.51 -3.16 -9.30
N ASN A 129 -3.75 -3.94 -8.25
CA ASN A 129 -4.98 -3.87 -7.45
C ASN A 129 -4.84 -2.90 -6.26
N ARG A 130 -4.79 -1.61 -6.59
CA ARG A 130 -4.46 -0.53 -5.64
C ARG A 130 -5.34 -0.43 -4.39
N ASP A 131 -6.61 -0.82 -4.47
CA ASP A 131 -7.57 -0.67 -3.38
C ASP A 131 -7.44 -1.77 -2.32
N LEU A 132 -6.94 -2.95 -2.72
CA LEU A 132 -6.80 -4.12 -1.86
C LEU A 132 -5.34 -4.49 -1.56
N SER A 133 -4.38 -3.75 -2.12
CA SER A 133 -2.96 -4.05 -1.93
C SER A 133 -2.37 -3.40 -0.69
N LYS A 134 -1.30 -4.03 -0.18
CA LYS A 134 -0.35 -3.43 0.76
C LYS A 134 1.00 -3.30 0.07
N ASP A 135 1.11 -2.33 -0.82
CA ASP A 135 2.33 -2.00 -1.57
C ASP A 135 3.18 -0.90 -0.89
N SER A 136 4.17 -0.34 -1.59
CA SER A 136 5.08 0.66 -1.02
C SER A 136 4.39 1.89 -0.44
N ARG A 137 3.15 2.20 -0.82
CA ARG A 137 2.35 3.25 -0.16
C ARG A 137 2.14 2.98 1.33
N PHE A 138 2.21 1.72 1.75
CA PHE A 138 2.06 1.32 3.15
C PHE A 138 3.41 1.06 3.82
N TRP A 139 4.33 0.34 3.20
CA TRP A 139 5.56 -0.10 3.87
C TRP A 139 6.84 0.61 3.41
N GLY A 140 6.72 1.59 2.50
CA GLY A 140 7.82 2.41 2.03
C GLY A 140 8.72 1.71 1.01
N PHE A 141 10.02 1.97 1.09
CA PHE A 141 10.97 1.55 0.08
C PHE A 141 11.34 0.05 0.15
N LEU A 142 11.55 -0.55 -1.02
CA LEU A 142 12.10 -1.89 -1.20
C LEU A 142 13.58 -1.80 -1.55
N PRO A 143 14.50 -2.31 -0.72
CA PRO A 143 15.91 -2.40 -1.09
C PRO A 143 16.15 -3.44 -2.20
N GLU A 144 17.13 -3.19 -3.07
CA GLU A 144 17.53 -4.14 -4.12
C GLU A 144 17.95 -5.51 -3.56
N THR A 145 18.46 -5.54 -2.34
CA THR A 145 18.90 -6.77 -1.65
C THR A 145 17.75 -7.74 -1.34
N HIS A 146 16.51 -7.28 -1.41
CA HIS A 146 15.32 -8.09 -1.15
C HIS A 146 14.60 -8.52 -2.44
N ILE A 147 15.14 -8.17 -3.62
CA ILE A 147 14.61 -8.59 -4.91
C ILE A 147 15.31 -9.89 -5.33
N ILE A 148 14.57 -10.99 -5.33
CA ILE A 148 15.09 -12.32 -5.66
C ILE A 148 15.04 -12.65 -7.17
N GLY A 149 14.30 -11.88 -7.97
CA GLY A 149 14.18 -12.11 -9.41
C GLY A 149 13.01 -11.37 -10.06
N LYS A 150 12.81 -11.66 -11.35
CA LYS A 150 11.72 -11.12 -12.18
C LYS A 150 10.84 -12.27 -12.67
N ALA A 151 9.53 -12.16 -12.47
CA ALA A 151 8.56 -13.06 -13.09
C ALA A 151 8.51 -12.79 -14.60
N THR A 152 8.78 -13.81 -15.43
CA THR A 152 8.84 -13.68 -16.90
C THR A 152 7.79 -14.51 -17.63
N PHE A 153 7.21 -15.52 -16.99
CA PHE A 153 6.23 -16.41 -17.60
C PHE A 153 5.26 -16.96 -16.56
N ILE A 154 3.99 -17.11 -16.95
CA ILE A 154 2.97 -17.81 -16.16
C ILE A 154 2.97 -19.27 -16.60
N LEU A 155 3.50 -20.17 -15.76
CA LEU A 155 3.62 -21.59 -16.08
C LEU A 155 2.26 -22.29 -16.18
N PHE A 156 1.36 -22.02 -15.24
CA PHE A 156 0.02 -22.61 -15.19
C PHE A 156 -0.99 -21.62 -14.61
N ASN A 157 -2.22 -21.63 -15.15
CA ASN A 157 -3.37 -20.97 -14.55
C ASN A 157 -4.42 -22.04 -14.22
N LEU A 158 -4.59 -22.31 -12.92
CA LEU A 158 -5.56 -23.30 -12.44
C LEU A 158 -6.87 -22.59 -12.14
N ASP A 159 -7.72 -22.49 -13.16
CA ASP A 159 -9.09 -22.04 -12.98
C ASP A 159 -9.92 -23.19 -12.40
N THR A 160 -10.49 -23.00 -11.21
CA THR A 160 -11.25 -24.03 -10.48
C THR A 160 -12.49 -24.51 -11.23
N GLU A 161 -13.05 -23.70 -12.12
CA GLU A 161 -14.18 -24.09 -12.99
C GLU A 161 -13.75 -24.96 -14.18
N SER A 162 -12.46 -24.92 -14.55
CA SER A 162 -11.88 -25.71 -15.66
C SER A 162 -11.36 -27.08 -15.22
N SER A 163 -11.50 -27.43 -13.93
CA SER A 163 -11.07 -28.68 -13.29
C SER A 163 -11.77 -29.96 -13.80
N LYS A 164 -12.58 -29.90 -14.86
CA LYS A 164 -13.08 -31.11 -15.54
C LYS A 164 -12.02 -31.78 -16.42
N PHE A 165 -10.90 -31.12 -16.72
CA PHE A 165 -9.89 -31.64 -17.65
C PHE A 165 -8.78 -32.48 -17.02
N LEU A 166 -8.53 -32.34 -15.71
CA LEU A 166 -7.56 -33.18 -15.00
C LEU A 166 -8.30 -34.31 -14.29
N LYS A 167 -8.65 -35.37 -15.05
CA LYS A 167 -9.00 -36.64 -14.42
C LYS A 167 -7.79 -37.12 -13.62
N ARG A 168 -8.00 -37.22 -12.30
CA ARG A 168 -7.09 -37.84 -11.35
C ARG A 168 -6.63 -39.19 -11.90
N ILE A 169 -5.31 -39.38 -12.03
CA ILE A 169 -4.72 -40.68 -12.30
C ILE A 169 -4.64 -41.36 -10.93
N ASP A 170 -5.43 -42.42 -10.75
CA ASP A 170 -5.38 -43.30 -9.58
C ASP A 170 -4.12 -44.20 -9.62
#